data_AF-A0A183N9K4-F1
#
_entry.id   AF-A0A183N9K4-F1
#
_cell.length_a   1.000
_cell.length_b   1.000
_cell.length_c   1.000
_cell.angle_alpha   90.00
_cell.angle_beta   90.00
_cell.angle_gamma   90.00
#
_symmetry.space_group_name_H-M   'P 1'
#
loop_
_entity.id
_entity.type
_entity.pdbx_description
1 polymer ?
#
loop_
_entity_poly.entity_id
_entity_poly.type
_entity_poly.pdbx_seq_one_letter_code
_entity_poly.pdbx_strand_id
1 'polypeptide(L)'
;MNIIQCYAPTNDSNDDIKDQFYERLQSVIEKCPRKDHTILMGNLNAKVGIDNTGYEYIMGRYGLGERNENGERFANLCAFNKLVIGATIFPHKRIHKATWISLDHTTKNQIDHICINKKYRRTMEDVRTRRGADVASDHHLVVANLELDSTTKVQYSLPSRY
;
A
#
# COMPACT_ATOMS: atom_id res chain seq x y z
N MET A 1 0.82 -2.97 -16.35
CA MET A 1 0.58 -3.02 -14.88
C MET A 1 1.93 -3.12 -14.20
N ASN A 2 2.12 -2.40 -13.10
CA ASN A 2 3.35 -2.37 -12.32
C ASN A 2 3.01 -2.75 -10.88
N ILE A 3 3.82 -3.60 -10.27
CA ILE A 3 3.72 -3.96 -8.86
C ILE A 3 5.05 -3.58 -8.21
N ILE A 4 4.99 -2.72 -7.21
CA ILE A 4 6.13 -2.30 -6.40
C ILE A 4 5.90 -2.90 -5.02
N GLN A 5 6.79 -3.80 -4.61
CA GLN A 5 6.80 -4.35 -3.26
C GLN A 5 7.99 -3.76 -2.49
N CYS A 6 7.75 -3.30 -1.26
CA CYS A 6 8.82 -2.79 -0.42
C CYS A 6 8.70 -3.21 1.04
N TYR A 7 9.84 -3.11 1.74
CA TYR A 7 9.97 -3.26 3.17
C TYR A 7 10.65 -1.99 3.68
N ALA A 8 9.91 -1.13 4.36
CA ALA A 8 10.42 0.15 4.83
C ALA A 8 11.21 0.01 6.14
N PRO A 9 12.14 0.93 6.43
CA PRO A 9 12.76 1.03 7.75
C PRO A 9 11.70 1.18 8.86
N THR A 10 12.03 0.70 10.06
CA THR A 10 11.16 0.83 11.23
C THR A 10 10.98 2.31 11.62
N ASN A 11 9.94 2.62 12.38
CA ASN A 11 9.70 4.00 12.83
C ASN A 11 10.86 4.56 13.66
N ASP A 12 11.58 3.69 14.38
CA ASP A 12 12.72 4.05 15.24
C ASP A 12 14.05 4.12 14.48
N SER A 13 14.04 3.87 13.16
CA SER A 13 15.22 4.05 12.31
C SER A 13 15.55 5.53 12.17
N ASN A 14 16.84 5.84 11.94
CA ASN A 14 17.31 7.19 11.69
C ASN A 14 16.58 7.83 10.49
N ASP A 15 16.28 9.12 10.59
CA ASP A 15 15.63 9.92 9.55
C ASP A 15 16.35 9.84 8.20
N ASP A 16 17.69 9.87 8.17
CA ASP A 16 18.47 9.74 6.94
C ASP A 16 18.20 8.42 6.20
N ILE A 17 18.01 7.33 6.96
CA ILE A 17 17.70 6.00 6.39
C ILE A 17 16.26 5.98 5.85
N LYS A 18 15.33 6.60 6.58
CA LYS A 18 13.93 6.74 6.15
C LYS A 18 13.86 7.58 4.87
N ASP A 19 14.58 8.70 4.81
CA ASP A 19 14.58 9.61 3.68
C ASP A 19 15.16 8.96 2.42
N GLN A 20 16.33 8.31 2.54
CA GLN A 20 16.91 7.55 1.42
C GLN A 20 15.96 6.47 0.89
N PHE A 21 15.22 5.80 1.79
CA PHE A 21 14.21 4.83 1.38
C PHE A 21 13.07 5.48 0.58
N TYR A 22 12.49 6.58 1.08
CA TYR A 22 11.37 7.25 0.42
C TYR A 22 11.78 7.93 -0.89
N GLU A 23 12.98 8.50 -0.98
CA GLU A 23 13.54 9.05 -2.22
C GLU A 23 13.75 7.96 -3.29
N ARG A 24 14.29 6.81 -2.89
CA ARG A 24 14.44 5.66 -3.77
C ARG A 24 13.08 5.14 -4.23
N LEU A 25 12.11 5.04 -3.31
CA LEU A 25 10.76 4.58 -3.62
C LEU A 25 10.07 5.56 -4.59
N GLN A 26 10.19 6.87 -4.36
CA GLN A 26 9.71 7.91 -5.27
C GLN A 26 10.29 7.73 -6.68
N SER A 27 11.60 7.54 -6.78
CA SER A 27 12.29 7.33 -8.07
C SER A 27 11.81 6.07 -8.81
N VAL A 28 11.38 5.03 -8.09
CA VAL A 28 10.80 3.81 -8.69
C VAL A 28 9.38 4.07 -9.17
N ILE A 29 8.56 4.79 -8.39
CA ILE A 29 7.20 5.17 -8.77
C ILE A 29 7.21 6.04 -10.05
N GLU A 30 8.16 6.97 -10.17
CA GLU A 30 8.28 7.86 -11.34
C GLU A 30 8.62 7.14 -12.64
N LYS A 31 9.31 6.00 -12.56
CA LYS A 31 9.62 5.15 -13.72
C LYS A 31 8.39 4.39 -14.24
N CYS A 32 7.34 4.26 -13.43
CA CYS A 32 6.14 3.55 -13.81
C CYS A 32 5.28 4.41 -14.75
N PRO A 33 4.86 3.91 -15.94
CA PRO A 33 4.01 4.66 -16.84
C PRO A 33 2.69 5.07 -16.17
N ARG A 34 2.35 6.38 -16.19
CA ARG A 34 1.11 6.90 -15.58
C ARG A 34 -0.19 6.31 -16.14
N LYS A 35 -0.11 5.70 -17.33
CA LYS A 35 -1.24 5.04 -18.02
C LYS A 35 -1.47 3.59 -17.55
N ASP A 36 -0.56 3.04 -16.76
CA ASP A 36 -0.63 1.67 -16.27
C ASP A 36 -1.21 1.63 -14.85
N HIS A 37 -1.81 0.50 -14.49
CA HIS A 37 -2.16 0.18 -13.11
C HIS A 37 -0.87 0.05 -12.30
N THR A 38 -0.64 0.92 -11.32
CA THR A 38 0.50 0.83 -10.41
C THR A 38 -0.01 0.48 -9.03
N ILE A 39 0.46 -0.66 -8.52
CA ILE A 39 0.18 -1.17 -7.19
C ILE A 39 1.44 -1.01 -6.36
N LEU A 40 1.35 -0.32 -5.22
CA LEU A 40 2.40 -0.24 -4.21
C LEU A 40 1.97 -1.10 -3.03
N MET A 41 2.80 -2.03 -2.58
CA MET A 41 2.46 -2.92 -1.49
C MET A 41 3.64 -3.30 -0.60
N GLY A 42 3.34 -3.82 0.58
CA GLY A 42 4.32 -4.43 1.48
C GLY A 42 4.27 -3.85 2.89
N ASN A 43 5.27 -4.19 3.69
CA ASN A 43 5.41 -3.70 5.05
C ASN A 43 6.09 -2.32 5.02
N LEU A 44 5.33 -1.27 5.30
CA LEU A 44 5.85 0.09 5.29
C LEU A 44 6.17 0.62 6.69
N ASN A 45 5.98 -0.19 7.73
CA ASN A 45 6.14 0.23 9.12
C ASN A 45 5.38 1.54 9.43
N ALA A 46 4.30 1.80 8.70
CA ALA A 46 3.60 3.07 8.64
C ALA A 46 2.17 2.90 9.17
N LYS A 47 1.86 3.55 10.30
CA LYS A 47 0.48 3.64 10.80
C LYS A 47 -0.11 4.93 10.25
N VAL A 48 -1.05 4.83 9.33
CA VAL A 48 -1.67 6.02 8.72
C VAL A 48 -2.84 6.57 9.53
N GLY A 49 -3.44 5.73 10.37
CA GLY A 49 -4.51 6.08 11.31
C GLY A 49 -5.89 6.26 10.67
N ILE A 50 -6.82 6.77 11.49
CA ILE A 50 -8.22 7.03 11.11
C ILE A 50 -8.41 8.47 10.59
N ASP A 51 -7.63 9.41 11.10
CA ASP A 51 -7.69 10.80 10.67
C ASP A 51 -7.18 10.91 9.22
N ASN A 52 -8.03 11.45 8.35
CA ASN A 52 -7.73 11.66 6.94
C ASN A 52 -7.74 13.14 6.53
N THR A 53 -7.73 14.06 7.50
CA THR A 53 -7.73 15.50 7.25
C THR A 53 -6.54 15.89 6.37
N GLY A 54 -6.81 16.54 5.23
CA GLY A 54 -5.80 16.90 4.22
C GLY A 54 -5.40 15.77 3.25
N TYR A 55 -5.87 14.54 3.49
CA TYR A 55 -5.58 13.34 2.71
C TYR A 55 -6.85 12.66 2.17
N GLU A 56 -8.00 13.32 2.18
CA GLU A 56 -9.33 12.75 1.92
C GLU A 56 -9.45 12.11 0.52
N TYR A 57 -8.60 12.55 -0.41
CA TYR A 57 -8.61 12.07 -1.79
C TYR A 57 -7.80 10.78 -2.02
N ILE A 58 -6.97 10.36 -1.06
CA ILE A 58 -6.21 9.10 -1.08
C ILE A 58 -6.56 8.17 0.10
N MET A 59 -7.13 8.71 1.18
CA MET A 59 -7.41 7.97 2.41
C MET A 59 -8.87 8.06 2.79
N GLY A 60 -9.44 6.92 3.17
CA GLY A 60 -10.71 6.87 3.87
C GLY A 60 -10.51 6.98 5.39
N ARG A 61 -11.60 6.81 6.13
CA ARG A 61 -11.64 6.90 7.61
C ARG A 61 -11.67 5.53 8.29
N TYR A 62 -11.39 4.47 7.55
CA TYR A 62 -11.46 3.10 8.05
C TYR A 62 -10.09 2.50 8.36
N GLY A 63 -9.03 3.32 8.45
CA GLY A 63 -7.73 2.87 8.98
C GLY A 63 -7.78 2.41 10.44
N LEU A 64 -6.61 2.13 11.01
CA LEU A 64 -6.45 1.68 12.39
C LEU A 64 -5.46 2.54 13.17
N GLY A 65 -5.88 2.98 14.36
CA GLY A 65 -5.01 3.67 15.32
C GLY A 65 -4.75 5.13 14.96
N GLU A 66 -3.68 5.67 15.53
CA GLU A 66 -3.18 7.02 15.30
C GLU A 66 -1.99 7.00 14.33
N ARG A 67 -1.81 8.13 13.64
CA ARG A 67 -0.74 8.26 12.66
C ARG A 67 0.62 8.38 13.36
N ASN A 68 1.61 7.61 12.91
CA ASN A 68 3.00 7.78 13.34
C ASN A 68 3.82 8.53 12.29
N GLU A 69 5.09 8.81 12.58
CA GLU A 69 5.98 9.55 11.68
C GLU A 69 6.15 8.86 10.32
N ASN A 70 6.36 7.54 10.30
CA ASN A 70 6.36 6.75 9.06
C ASN A 70 5.03 6.85 8.32
N GLY A 71 3.92 6.89 9.05
CA GLY A 71 2.57 7.12 8.54
C GLY A 71 2.42 8.44 7.81
N GLU A 72 3.00 9.51 8.36
CA GLU A 72 3.00 10.83 7.75
C GLU A 72 3.85 10.86 6.47
N ARG A 73 5.07 10.31 6.49
CA ARG A 73 5.93 10.20 5.29
C ARG A 73 5.25 9.39 4.19
N PHE A 74 4.63 8.26 4.56
CA PHE A 74 3.90 7.43 3.63
C PHE A 74 2.64 8.08 3.05
N ALA A 75 1.85 8.76 3.89
CA ALA A 75 0.68 9.50 3.44
C ALA A 75 1.07 10.63 2.48
N ASN A 76 2.15 11.36 2.76
CA ASN A 76 2.72 12.39 1.88
C ASN A 76 3.16 11.82 0.53
N LEU A 77 3.89 10.69 0.52
CA LEU A 77 4.28 9.99 -0.71
C LEU A 77 3.03 9.60 -1.53
N CYS A 78 2.03 9.02 -0.88
CA CYS A 78 0.78 8.60 -1.53
C CYS A 78 0.00 9.80 -2.08
N ALA A 79 -0.09 10.89 -1.32
CA ALA A 79 -0.70 12.15 -1.72
C ALA A 79 -0.04 12.70 -3.00
N PHE A 80 1.30 12.84 -2.97
CA PHE A 80 2.09 13.36 -4.08
C PHE A 80 1.90 12.54 -5.36
N ASN A 81 1.93 11.21 -5.24
CA ASN A 81 1.81 10.30 -6.38
C ASN A 81 0.36 9.90 -6.72
N LYS A 82 -0.63 10.44 -6.00
CA LYS A 82 -2.05 10.12 -6.14
C LYS A 82 -2.31 8.60 -6.00
N LEU A 83 -1.73 7.96 -4.99
CA LEU A 83 -1.95 6.57 -4.63
C LEU A 83 -2.98 6.49 -3.50
N VAL A 84 -4.07 5.74 -3.71
CA VAL A 84 -5.12 5.50 -2.72
C VAL A 84 -4.71 4.36 -1.80
N ILE A 85 -4.82 4.57 -0.49
CA ILE A 85 -4.45 3.59 0.54
C ILE A 85 -5.65 2.68 0.79
N GLY A 86 -5.64 1.49 0.17
CA GLY A 86 -6.80 0.61 0.08
C GLY A 86 -7.38 0.18 1.43
N ALA A 87 -6.51 -0.13 2.40
CA ALA A 87 -6.95 -0.59 3.71
C ALA A 87 -7.70 0.49 4.55
N THR A 88 -7.71 1.75 4.09
CA THR A 88 -8.39 2.86 4.77
C THR A 88 -9.77 3.19 4.17
N ILE A 89 -10.07 2.72 2.95
CA ILE A 89 -11.29 3.08 2.22
C ILE A 89 -12.46 2.11 2.45
N PHE A 90 -12.19 0.88 2.87
CA PHE A 90 -13.22 -0.15 3.09
C PHE A 90 -13.59 -0.30 4.58
N PRO A 91 -14.90 -0.30 4.92
CA PRO A 91 -15.34 -0.52 6.29
C PRO A 91 -15.17 -1.99 6.69
N HIS A 92 -14.27 -2.25 7.63
CA HIS A 92 -14.05 -3.58 8.19
C HIS A 92 -14.05 -3.60 9.71
N LYS A 93 -14.24 -4.80 10.29
CA LYS A 93 -13.98 -5.04 11.71
C LYS A 93 -12.48 -4.93 11.99
N ARG A 94 -12.09 -4.50 13.20
CA ARG A 94 -10.67 -4.35 13.62
C ARG A 94 -9.81 -5.61 13.35
N ILE A 95 -10.40 -6.79 13.49
CA ILE A 95 -9.74 -8.08 13.22
C ILE A 95 -9.29 -8.27 11.76
N HIS A 96 -9.86 -7.52 10.81
CA HIS A 96 -9.52 -7.55 9.38
C HIS A 96 -8.71 -6.32 8.93
N LYS A 97 -8.27 -5.47 9.88
CA LYS A 97 -7.44 -4.29 9.60
C LYS A 97 -6.01 -4.45 10.11
N ALA A 98 -5.84 -5.12 11.25
CA ALA A 98 -4.55 -5.27 11.92
C ALA A 98 -3.68 -6.28 11.18
N THR A 99 -2.58 -5.82 10.62
CA THR A 99 -1.65 -6.59 9.79
C THR A 99 -0.48 -7.14 10.59
N TRP A 100 -0.18 -6.58 11.76
CA TRP A 100 0.89 -7.04 12.65
C TRP A 100 0.38 -7.17 14.08
N ILE A 101 0.86 -8.18 14.81
CA ILE A 101 0.62 -8.39 16.23
C ILE A 101 1.97 -8.49 16.97
N SER A 102 2.11 -7.80 18.10
CA SER A 102 3.28 -7.98 18.97
C SER A 102 3.37 -9.39 19.55
N LEU A 103 4.58 -9.79 19.99
CA LEU A 103 4.84 -11.12 20.57
C LEU A 103 3.99 -11.41 21.81
N ASP A 104 3.63 -10.39 22.59
CA ASP A 104 2.75 -10.52 23.76
C ASP A 104 1.25 -10.55 23.40
N HIS A 105 0.92 -10.48 22.10
CA HIS A 105 -0.42 -10.44 21.53
C HIS A 105 -1.31 -9.26 21.94
N THR A 106 -0.75 -8.25 22.63
CA THR A 106 -1.50 -7.09 23.12
C THR A 106 -1.66 -6.03 22.05
N THR A 107 -0.58 -5.72 21.33
CA THR A 107 -0.49 -4.62 20.38
C THR A 107 -0.81 -5.12 18.98
N LYS A 108 -1.65 -4.35 18.28
CA LYS A 108 -2.12 -4.68 16.93
C LYS A 108 -2.03 -3.45 16.06
N ASN A 109 -1.22 -3.51 15.02
CA ASN A 109 -0.95 -2.38 14.14
C ASN A 109 -1.37 -2.70 12.70
N GLN A 110 -1.65 -1.65 11.93
CA GLN A 110 -1.80 -1.72 10.48
C GLN A 110 -0.59 -1.03 9.88
N ILE A 111 0.39 -1.83 9.45
CA ILE A 111 1.68 -1.36 8.92
C ILE A 111 1.99 -1.93 7.53
N ASP A 112 1.25 -2.95 7.11
CA ASP A 112 1.29 -3.50 5.77
C ASP A 112 0.17 -2.88 4.94
N HIS A 113 0.51 -2.36 3.77
CA HIS A 113 -0.43 -1.61 2.94
C HIS A 113 -0.45 -2.14 1.52
N ILE A 114 -1.60 -1.98 0.87
CA ILE A 114 -1.76 -2.11 -0.57
C ILE A 114 -2.39 -0.81 -1.06
N CYS A 115 -1.75 -0.18 -2.04
CA CYS A 115 -2.17 1.07 -2.63
C CYS A 115 -2.30 0.92 -4.13
N ILE A 116 -3.21 1.69 -4.71
CA ILE A 116 -3.43 1.75 -6.16
C ILE A 116 -3.50 3.20 -6.59
N ASN A 117 -3.01 3.52 -7.78
CA ASN A 117 -3.18 4.85 -8.33
C ASN A 117 -4.66 5.25 -8.42
N LYS A 118 -4.95 6.49 -8.04
CA LYS A 118 -6.30 7.07 -7.89
C LYS A 118 -7.16 6.90 -9.13
N LYS A 119 -6.54 6.96 -10.32
CA LYS A 119 -7.22 6.75 -11.61
C LYS A 119 -7.94 5.40 -11.67
N TYR A 120 -7.31 4.35 -11.15
CA TYR A 120 -7.86 2.99 -11.13
C TYR A 120 -8.43 2.61 -9.77
N ARG A 121 -8.66 3.56 -8.85
CA ARG A 121 -9.21 3.22 -7.51
C ARG A 121 -10.50 2.41 -7.54
N ARG A 122 -11.28 2.53 -8.61
CA ARG A 122 -12.58 1.85 -8.76
C ARG A 122 -12.43 0.37 -9.10
N THR A 123 -11.26 -0.06 -9.59
CA THR A 123 -10.97 -1.47 -9.81
C THR A 123 -10.68 -2.20 -8.52
N MET A 124 -10.31 -1.48 -7.46
CA MET A 124 -10.10 -2.06 -6.14
C MET A 124 -11.45 -2.24 -5.45
N GLU A 125 -11.86 -3.50 -5.28
CA GLU A 125 -13.15 -3.86 -4.69
C GLU A 125 -13.07 -4.05 -3.18
N ASP A 126 -11.92 -4.53 -2.68
CA ASP A 126 -11.70 -4.82 -1.28
C ASP A 126 -10.20 -4.82 -0.93
N VAL A 127 -9.84 -4.43 0.29
CA VAL A 127 -8.51 -4.63 0.88
C VAL A 127 -8.65 -4.99 2.34
N ARG A 128 -8.23 -6.22 2.70
CA ARG A 128 -8.44 -6.75 4.04
C ARG A 128 -7.33 -7.70 4.48
N THR A 129 -7.15 -7.78 5.80
CA THR A 129 -6.32 -8.80 6.44
C THR A 129 -7.05 -10.14 6.55
N ARG A 130 -6.34 -11.22 6.22
CA ARG A 130 -6.79 -12.62 6.33
C ARG A 130 -6.16 -13.30 7.55
N ARG A 131 -6.78 -13.13 8.73
CA ARG A 131 -6.35 -13.77 9.99
C ARG A 131 -6.33 -15.30 10.00
N GLY A 132 -7.16 -15.94 9.17
CA GLY A 132 -7.24 -17.40 9.11
C GLY A 132 -6.16 -18.05 8.24
N ALA A 133 -5.32 -17.25 7.58
CA ALA A 133 -4.17 -17.77 6.86
C ALA A 133 -3.03 -18.02 7.86
N ASP A 134 -2.58 -19.27 7.95
CA ASP A 134 -1.40 -19.62 8.72
C ASP A 134 -0.15 -19.27 7.91
N VAL A 135 0.62 -18.30 8.40
CA VAL A 135 1.83 -17.78 7.77
C VAL A 135 3.05 -17.85 8.70
N ALA A 136 2.93 -18.48 9.88
CA ALA A 136 3.99 -18.61 10.88
C ALA A 136 4.79 -17.30 11.11
N SER A 137 4.08 -16.17 11.14
CA SER A 137 4.64 -14.82 11.30
C SER A 137 3.79 -14.02 12.28
N ASP A 138 4.40 -13.01 12.88
CA ASP A 138 3.74 -11.93 13.62
C ASP A 138 2.93 -10.99 12.71
N HIS A 139 3.14 -11.08 11.39
CA HIS A 139 2.30 -10.48 10.37
C HIS A 139 1.18 -11.41 9.89
N HIS A 140 0.06 -10.80 9.51
CA HIS A 140 -1.02 -11.47 8.79
C HIS A 140 -1.01 -11.09 7.31
N LEU A 141 -1.45 -12.03 6.47
CA LEU A 141 -1.64 -11.79 5.06
C LEU A 141 -2.65 -10.65 4.79
N VAL A 142 -2.24 -9.67 3.97
CA VAL A 142 -3.11 -8.62 3.43
C VAL A 142 -3.45 -8.96 1.98
N VAL A 143 -4.73 -8.89 1.63
CA VAL A 143 -5.23 -9.23 0.29
C VAL A 143 -6.00 -8.05 -0.27
N ALA A 144 -5.77 -7.75 -1.54
CA ALA A 144 -6.59 -6.84 -2.33
C ALA A 144 -7.33 -7.62 -3.43
N ASN A 145 -8.62 -7.33 -3.62
CA ASN A 145 -9.39 -7.81 -4.76
C ASN A 145 -9.44 -6.70 -5.80
N LEU A 146 -9.04 -7.02 -7.04
CA LEU A 146 -8.97 -6.08 -8.15
C LEU A 146 -9.73 -6.62 -9.36
N GLU A 147 -10.64 -5.81 -9.90
CA GLU A 147 -11.32 -6.05 -11.18
C GLU A 147 -10.56 -5.33 -12.30
N LEU A 148 -9.80 -6.07 -13.11
CA LEU A 148 -8.98 -5.50 -14.18
C LEU A 148 -9.67 -5.69 -15.54
N ASP A 149 -9.87 -4.58 -16.27
CA ASP A 149 -10.34 -4.64 -17.65
C ASP A 149 -9.30 -5.33 -18.55
N SER A 150 -9.68 -6.45 -19.16
CA SER A 150 -8.86 -7.17 -20.13
C SER A 150 -8.88 -6.48 -21.49
N THR A 151 -8.21 -5.33 -21.64
CA THR A 151 -7.82 -4.85 -22.98
C THR A 151 -6.42 -5.38 -23.31
N THR A 152 -6.37 -6.67 -23.64
CA THR A 152 -5.16 -7.31 -24.17
C THR A 152 -4.80 -6.68 -25.51
N LYS A 153 -3.77 -5.83 -25.56
CA LYS A 153 -3.05 -5.58 -26.82
C LYS A 153 -1.91 -6.57 -26.90
N VAL A 154 -2.17 -7.73 -27.52
CA VAL A 154 -1.08 -8.61 -27.95
C VAL A 154 -0.41 -7.91 -29.13
N GLN A 155 0.77 -7.36 -28.89
CA GLN A 155 1.60 -6.81 -29.96
C GLN A 155 2.62 -7.89 -30.35
N TYR A 156 2.30 -8.68 -31.38
CA TYR A 156 3.30 -9.53 -32.00
C TYR A 156 4.19 -8.66 -32.87
N SER A 157 5.42 -8.40 -32.44
CA SER A 157 6.49 -7.94 -33.33
C SER A 157 7.07 -9.17 -34.03
N LEU A 158 6.72 -9.39 -35.30
CA LEU A 158 7.49 -10.30 -36.13
C LEU A 158 8.85 -9.65 -36.43
N PRO A 159 9.99 -10.35 -36.25
CA PRO A 159 11.28 -9.81 -36.62
C PRO A 159 11.31 -9.55 -38.13
N SER A 160 11.83 -8.39 -38.53
CA SER A 160 12.11 -8.08 -39.93
C SER A 160 13.06 -9.14 -40.47
N ARG A 161 12.63 -9.86 -41.50
CA ARG A 161 13.52 -10.74 -42.26
C ARG A 161 14.58 -9.86 -42.94
N TYR A 162 15.85 -10.25 -42.76
CA TYR A 162 17.00 -9.71 -43.48
C TYR A 162 16.80 -9.78 -44.99
#